data_AF-A0A6A5QK05-F1
#
_entry.id   AF-A0A6A5QK05-F1
#
_cell.length_a   1.000
_cell.length_b   1.000
_cell.length_c   1.000
_cell.angle_alpha   90.00
_cell.angle_beta   90.00
_cell.angle_gamma   90.00
#
_symmetry.space_group_name_H-M   'P 1'
#
loop_
_entity.id
_entity.type
_entity.pdbx_description
1 polymer ?
#
loop_
_entity_poly.entity_id
_entity_poly.type
_entity_poly.pdbx_seq_one_letter_code
_entity_poly.pdbx_strand_id
1 'polypeptide(L)'
;MAGATDDAKRKANDALALGSPKRAKQETPSTPSAAGDAPPEPRKRVVPFPENPAAVEERHGHIEFRVVNNDGRRESTIILTGLKCIFQKQLPKMPKDYIARLVYDRTHLSIAIVKKPLEVVGGITYRPFDKGQFAEIVFCAVSSDQQVKGYGAHLMSHLKDYVKATSQVMHFLTYADNYAIGYFKKQGFTKEITLEKSRWMGYIKDYEGGTIMQCSMVPKIRYLESRRMLLKQKECANAKIRAVSKSYQVHPPPQQWAKGEVKAIDPLTIPAIKNSGWSPVMDELARAPRHGPNYNALLHLLNDMQNNSNAWPFQQPVNKDEVLDYYDVIKEPMDLATMEEKHEKDLYPTPEDLIRDAKLIFDNCRKYNNESTPYAKAANRLERYMWQRIREIPEWSVS
;
A
#
# COMPACT_ATOMS: atom_id res chain seq x y z
N MET A 1 51.40 3.48 52.23
CA MET A 1 51.84 4.78 52.79
C MET A 1 50.61 5.68 52.74
N ALA A 2 49.86 5.82 53.84
CA ALA A 2 50.11 6.79 54.93
C ALA A 2 50.18 8.23 54.38
N GLY A 3 49.31 9.17 54.72
CA GLY A 3 48.30 9.19 55.76
C GLY A 3 47.29 10.32 55.56
N ALA A 4 46.25 10.25 56.38
CA ALA A 4 45.17 11.21 56.54
C ALA A 4 45.51 12.26 57.61
N THR A 5 44.86 13.42 57.51
CA THR A 5 44.42 14.32 58.60
C THR A 5 43.24 15.13 58.01
N ASP A 6 41.96 14.98 58.36
CA ASP A 6 41.26 15.26 59.64
C ASP A 6 41.60 16.65 60.20
N ASP A 7 40.69 17.52 60.67
CA ASP A 7 39.26 17.45 60.99
C ASP A 7 38.80 18.88 61.44
N ALA A 8 37.50 19.03 61.76
CA ALA A 8 36.88 20.02 62.69
C ALA A 8 36.19 21.28 62.10
N LYS A 9 34.84 21.31 62.00
CA LYS A 9 33.78 21.64 63.02
C LYS A 9 33.53 23.17 63.11
N ARG A 10 32.33 23.79 63.14
CA ARG A 10 30.91 23.52 63.56
C ARG A 10 30.02 24.59 62.86
N LYS A 11 28.82 24.31 62.31
CA LYS A 11 27.44 24.32 62.90
C LYS A 11 26.98 25.57 63.67
N ALA A 12 25.94 26.24 63.13
CA ALA A 12 24.57 26.41 63.70
C ALA A 12 24.00 27.87 63.80
N ASN A 13 22.88 28.04 63.07
CA ASN A 13 21.57 28.59 63.47
C ASN A 13 21.24 30.09 63.70
N ASP A 14 19.99 30.35 63.25
CA ASP A 14 18.96 31.32 63.66
C ASP A 14 19.00 32.76 63.12
N ALA A 15 18.09 33.13 62.19
CA ALA A 15 16.69 33.58 62.39
C ALA A 15 16.67 35.09 62.76
N LEU A 16 15.91 36.05 62.20
CA LEU A 16 14.67 36.17 61.45
C LEU A 16 14.65 37.58 60.78
N ALA A 17 13.84 37.76 59.73
CA ALA A 17 12.80 38.81 59.60
C ALA A 17 12.60 39.29 58.16
N LEU A 18 11.33 39.22 57.73
CA LEU A 18 10.79 39.62 56.44
C LEU A 18 10.77 41.15 56.23
N GLY A 19 10.94 41.59 54.98
CA GLY A 19 10.56 42.93 54.53
C GLY A 19 11.04 43.25 53.11
N SER A 20 10.13 43.18 52.13
CA SER A 20 10.33 43.16 50.67
C SER A 20 11.13 44.33 50.04
N PRO A 21 11.74 44.12 48.85
CA PRO A 21 12.75 45.02 48.29
C PRO A 21 12.19 46.07 47.32
N LYS A 22 12.74 47.29 47.37
CA LYS A 22 12.74 48.24 46.23
C LYS A 22 14.19 48.52 45.82
N ARG A 23 14.48 48.13 44.58
CA ARG A 23 15.78 48.16 43.90
C ARG A 23 16.05 49.57 43.35
N ALA A 24 17.22 50.14 43.61
CA ALA A 24 17.74 51.28 42.87
C ALA A 24 19.26 51.14 42.63
N LYS A 25 19.58 51.06 41.33
CA LYS A 25 20.80 51.38 40.56
C LYS A 25 22.17 51.40 41.26
N GLN A 26 23.11 50.65 40.67
CA GLN A 26 24.50 51.09 40.55
C GLN A 26 25.06 50.75 39.16
N GLU A 27 25.78 51.73 38.62
CA GLU A 27 26.20 51.89 37.23
C GLU A 27 27.52 51.16 36.94
N THR A 28 27.65 50.71 35.69
CA THR A 28 28.89 50.26 35.05
C THR A 28 29.60 51.41 34.33
N PRO A 29 30.92 51.33 34.22
CA PRO A 29 31.62 51.68 32.98
C PRO A 29 32.65 50.59 32.59
N SER A 30 33.08 50.33 31.36
CA SER A 30 32.59 50.49 29.98
C SER A 30 33.75 50.01 29.10
N THR A 31 33.54 49.08 28.16
CA THR A 31 34.41 48.89 26.97
C THR A 31 33.61 48.20 25.86
N PRO A 32 33.98 48.35 24.56
CA PRO A 32 33.15 49.04 23.59
C PRO A 32 32.33 48.11 22.68
N SER A 33 31.28 48.69 22.13
CA SER A 33 30.41 48.18 21.08
C SER A 33 31.18 47.66 19.86
N ALA A 34 31.08 46.35 19.61
CA ALA A 34 31.13 45.79 18.27
C ALA A 34 29.82 45.01 18.05
N ALA A 35 28.85 45.66 17.42
CA ALA A 35 27.66 45.02 16.91
C ALA A 35 28.06 43.99 15.83
N GLY A 36 28.14 42.73 16.22
CA GLY A 36 28.18 41.60 15.30
C GLY A 36 26.79 41.01 15.21
N ASP A 37 26.10 41.25 14.10
CA ASP A 37 24.89 40.50 13.72
C ASP A 37 25.21 39.00 13.71
N ALA A 38 24.75 38.29 14.74
CA ALA A 38 24.69 36.84 14.68
C ALA A 38 23.70 36.45 13.57
N PRO A 39 24.06 35.53 12.65
CA PRO A 39 23.13 35.09 11.61
C PRO A 39 21.85 34.58 12.27
N PRO A 40 20.65 34.95 11.77
CA PRO A 40 19.41 34.43 12.32
C PRO A 40 19.43 32.91 12.22
N GLU A 41 19.21 32.22 13.34
CA GLU A 41 19.11 30.76 13.34
C GLU A 41 18.13 30.31 12.25
N PRO A 42 18.46 29.29 11.45
CA PRO A 42 17.59 28.85 10.38
C PRO A 42 16.25 28.41 10.98
N ARG A 43 15.19 29.17 10.68
CA ARG A 43 13.82 28.87 11.13
C ARG A 43 13.52 27.41 10.76
N LYS A 44 13.36 26.55 11.78
CA LYS A 44 13.01 25.14 11.57
C LYS A 44 11.67 25.08 10.82
N ARG A 45 11.72 24.74 9.53
CA ARG A 45 10.51 24.58 8.71
C ARG A 45 9.80 23.31 9.17
N VAL A 46 8.73 23.48 9.95
CA VAL A 46 7.87 22.36 10.33
C VAL A 46 7.08 21.93 9.10
N VAL A 47 7.28 20.69 8.68
CA VAL A 47 6.56 20.11 7.55
C VAL A 47 5.21 19.60 8.08
N PRO A 48 4.07 20.09 7.57
CA PRO A 48 2.77 19.61 8.02
C PRO A 48 2.62 18.12 7.74
N PHE A 49 2.16 17.38 8.74
CA PHE A 49 1.87 15.96 8.62
C PHE A 49 0.35 15.76 8.59
N PRO A 50 -0.28 15.66 7.41
CA PRO A 50 -1.70 15.39 7.33
C PRO A 50 -1.97 13.97 7.84
N GLU A 51 -2.76 13.87 8.89
CA GLU A 51 -3.14 12.61 9.51
C GLU A 51 -4.39 12.03 8.87
N ASN A 52 -4.47 10.70 8.85
CA ASN A 52 -5.63 9.99 8.36
C ASN A 52 -6.76 10.07 9.40
N PRO A 53 -8.04 10.28 9.02
CA PRO A 53 -9.17 10.30 9.97
C PRO A 53 -9.15 9.18 11.01
N ALA A 54 -8.85 7.93 10.61
CA ALA A 54 -8.74 6.80 11.53
C ALA A 54 -7.69 7.02 12.65
N ALA A 55 -6.53 7.59 12.33
CA ALA A 55 -5.47 7.87 13.31
C ALA A 55 -5.86 9.02 14.25
N VAL A 56 -6.62 10.00 13.73
CA VAL A 56 -7.15 11.11 14.53
C VAL A 56 -8.22 10.62 15.51
N GLU A 57 -9.13 9.76 15.06
CA GLU A 57 -10.16 9.14 15.91
C GLU A 57 -9.54 8.27 17.02
N GLU A 58 -8.49 7.52 16.70
CA GLU A 58 -7.76 6.71 17.70
C GLU A 58 -7.09 7.59 18.75
N ARG A 59 -6.43 8.68 18.32
CA ARG A 59 -5.80 9.63 19.24
C ARG A 59 -6.78 10.28 20.21
N HIS A 60 -7.97 10.62 19.73
CA HIS A 60 -9.04 11.16 20.57
C HIS A 60 -9.75 10.07 21.40
N GLY A 61 -9.39 8.79 21.21
CA GLY A 61 -9.94 7.67 21.96
C GLY A 61 -11.38 7.32 21.58
N HIS A 62 -11.84 7.69 20.38
CA HIS A 62 -13.14 7.30 19.83
C HIS A 62 -13.15 5.86 19.31
N ILE A 63 -12.02 5.42 18.77
CA ILE A 63 -11.77 4.04 18.37
C ILE A 63 -10.59 3.47 19.15
N GLU A 64 -10.56 2.15 19.26
CA GLU A 64 -9.44 1.39 19.78
C GLU A 64 -9.25 0.09 18.98
N PHE A 65 -8.02 -0.42 18.97
CA PHE A 65 -7.67 -1.69 18.32
C PHE A 65 -7.47 -2.75 19.39
N ARG A 66 -8.32 -3.78 19.38
CA ARG A 66 -8.25 -4.89 20.34
C ARG A 66 -7.95 -6.19 19.64
N VAL A 67 -6.96 -6.92 20.13
CA VAL A 67 -6.69 -8.31 19.72
C VAL A 67 -7.44 -9.23 20.68
N VAL A 68 -8.31 -10.07 20.12
CA VAL A 68 -9.16 -11.00 20.85
C VAL A 68 -9.10 -12.39 20.24
N ASN A 69 -9.33 -13.41 21.07
CA ASN A 69 -9.57 -14.79 20.66
C ASN A 69 -10.70 -15.38 21.49
N ASN A 70 -11.09 -16.63 21.20
CA ASN A 70 -12.09 -17.32 21.99
C ASN A 70 -11.51 -17.84 23.32
N ASP A 71 -11.34 -16.92 24.27
CA ASP A 71 -10.84 -17.13 25.63
C ASP A 71 -11.95 -17.37 26.66
N GLY A 72 -13.22 -17.38 26.24
CA GLY A 72 -14.39 -17.52 27.12
C GLY A 72 -14.80 -16.25 27.88
N ARG A 73 -14.11 -15.11 27.69
CA ARG A 73 -14.50 -13.84 28.32
C ARG A 73 -15.65 -13.18 27.56
N ARG A 74 -16.58 -12.59 28.31
CA ARG A 74 -17.77 -11.91 27.74
C ARG A 74 -17.42 -10.85 26.71
N GLU A 75 -16.43 -10.00 26.99
CA GLU A 75 -16.02 -8.92 26.05
C GLU A 75 -15.47 -9.50 24.74
N SER A 76 -14.59 -10.50 24.82
CA SER A 76 -14.05 -11.20 23.65
C SER A 76 -15.18 -11.82 22.82
N THR A 77 -16.15 -12.47 23.46
CA THR A 77 -17.31 -13.05 22.77
C THR A 77 -18.14 -11.98 22.07
N ILE A 78 -18.40 -10.83 22.68
CA ILE A 78 -19.13 -9.72 22.05
C ILE A 78 -18.40 -9.23 20.81
N ILE A 79 -17.09 -9.00 20.92
CA ILE A 79 -16.26 -8.50 19.80
C ILE A 79 -16.22 -9.53 18.66
N LEU A 80 -15.96 -10.81 18.98
CA LEU A 80 -15.96 -11.89 17.99
C LEU A 80 -17.33 -12.06 17.31
N THR A 81 -18.42 -11.92 18.07
CA THR A 81 -19.78 -11.95 17.51
C THR A 81 -20.00 -10.80 16.53
N GLY A 82 -19.56 -9.58 16.89
CA GLY A 82 -19.62 -8.41 16.02
C GLY A 82 -18.83 -8.62 14.73
N LEU A 83 -17.58 -9.12 14.83
CA LEU A 83 -16.74 -9.45 13.69
C LEU A 83 -17.38 -10.51 12.78
N LYS A 84 -17.90 -11.61 13.36
CA LYS A 84 -18.63 -12.64 12.63
C LYS A 84 -19.78 -12.02 11.81
N CYS A 85 -20.57 -11.15 12.41
CA CYS A 85 -21.69 -10.49 11.72
C CYS A 85 -21.20 -9.58 10.58
N ILE A 86 -20.09 -8.87 10.75
CA ILE A 86 -19.50 -8.06 9.67
C ILE A 86 -18.99 -8.95 8.55
N PHE A 87 -18.20 -9.99 8.85
CA PHE A 87 -17.69 -10.91 7.82
C PHE A 87 -18.82 -11.59 7.06
N GLN A 88 -19.88 -12.05 7.72
CA GLN A 88 -21.04 -12.66 7.06
C GLN A 88 -21.78 -11.69 6.12
N LYS A 89 -21.74 -10.38 6.38
CA LYS A 89 -22.33 -9.36 5.51
C LYS A 89 -21.40 -8.95 4.36
N GLN A 90 -20.11 -8.77 4.65
CA GLN A 90 -19.13 -8.24 3.70
C GLN A 90 -18.52 -9.34 2.79
N LEU A 91 -18.61 -10.61 3.18
CA LEU A 91 -18.08 -11.76 2.44
C LEU A 91 -19.23 -12.71 2.05
N PRO A 92 -20.14 -12.32 1.14
CA PRO A 92 -21.33 -13.10 0.82
C PRO A 92 -21.03 -14.46 0.14
N LYS A 93 -19.85 -14.58 -0.50
CA LYS A 93 -19.38 -15.84 -1.11
C LYS A 93 -18.95 -16.88 -0.07
N MET A 94 -18.70 -16.47 1.17
CA MET A 94 -18.23 -17.36 2.24
C MET A 94 -19.41 -17.93 3.04
N PRO A 95 -19.48 -19.26 3.27
CA PRO A 95 -20.56 -19.85 4.06
C PRO A 95 -20.61 -19.29 5.48
N LYS A 96 -21.81 -18.95 5.96
CA LYS A 96 -22.00 -18.31 7.28
C LYS A 96 -21.49 -19.15 8.44
N ASP A 97 -21.69 -20.46 8.39
CA ASP A 97 -21.23 -21.41 9.41
C ASP A 97 -19.71 -21.58 9.38
N TYR A 98 -19.12 -21.50 8.19
CA TYR A 98 -17.67 -21.53 8.01
C TYR A 98 -17.02 -20.32 8.68
N ILE A 99 -17.56 -19.11 8.45
CA ILE A 99 -17.10 -17.88 9.11
C ILE A 99 -17.22 -18.03 10.62
N ALA A 100 -18.38 -18.44 11.13
CA ALA A 100 -18.61 -18.59 12.56
C ALA A 100 -17.62 -19.56 13.20
N ARG A 101 -17.39 -20.72 12.56
CA ARG A 101 -16.47 -21.74 13.06
C ARG A 101 -15.05 -21.22 13.20
N LEU A 102 -14.54 -20.48 12.22
CA LEU A 102 -13.17 -19.97 12.25
C LEU A 102 -13.00 -18.74 13.15
N VAL A 103 -13.97 -17.84 13.20
CA VAL A 103 -13.92 -16.67 14.10
C VAL A 103 -13.92 -17.10 15.57
N TYR A 104 -14.65 -18.16 15.92
CA TYR A 104 -14.68 -18.71 17.28
C TYR A 104 -13.63 -19.81 17.54
N ASP A 105 -12.80 -20.14 16.56
CA ASP A 105 -11.76 -21.13 16.75
C ASP A 105 -10.66 -20.58 17.66
N ARG A 106 -10.21 -21.39 18.63
CA ARG A 106 -9.23 -20.95 19.64
C ARG A 106 -7.82 -20.74 19.08
N THR A 107 -7.51 -21.33 17.93
CA THR A 107 -6.22 -21.17 17.24
C THR A 107 -6.19 -19.93 16.35
N HIS A 108 -7.33 -19.26 16.17
CA HIS A 108 -7.44 -18.02 15.41
C HIS A 108 -7.44 -16.82 16.36
N LEU A 109 -6.78 -15.75 15.92
CA LEU A 109 -6.77 -14.45 16.57
C LEU A 109 -7.51 -13.47 15.68
N SER A 110 -8.18 -12.50 16.29
CA SER A 110 -8.83 -11.42 15.56
C SER A 110 -8.39 -10.07 16.12
N ILE A 111 -7.93 -9.17 15.25
CA ILE A 111 -7.76 -7.77 15.58
C ILE A 111 -9.02 -7.00 15.14
N ALA A 112 -9.67 -6.33 16.07
CA ALA A 112 -10.93 -5.61 15.84
C ALA A 112 -10.74 -4.10 16.05
N ILE A 113 -11.42 -3.31 15.24
CA ILE A 113 -11.66 -1.90 15.48
C ILE A 113 -12.93 -1.79 16.30
N VAL A 114 -12.81 -1.25 17.52
CA VAL A 114 -13.92 -1.08 18.44
C VAL A 114 -14.15 0.41 18.66
N LYS A 115 -15.38 0.88 18.42
CA LYS A 115 -15.88 2.19 18.83
C LYS A 115 -16.49 2.08 20.21
N LYS A 116 -16.26 3.08 21.06
CA LYS A 116 -16.85 3.10 22.42
C LYS A 116 -18.38 3.21 22.35
N PRO A 117 -19.13 2.47 23.20
CA PRO A 117 -18.63 1.63 24.28
C PRO A 117 -18.11 0.25 23.86
N LEU A 118 -18.67 -0.41 22.84
CA LEU A 118 -18.27 -1.78 22.40
C LEU A 118 -18.77 -2.12 20.97
N GLU A 119 -18.89 -1.13 20.09
CA GLU A 119 -19.35 -1.32 18.72
C GLU A 119 -18.19 -1.78 17.81
N VAL A 120 -18.35 -2.90 17.12
CA VAL A 120 -17.33 -3.40 16.20
C VAL A 120 -17.52 -2.77 14.82
N VAL A 121 -16.46 -2.15 14.29
CA VAL A 121 -16.46 -1.47 12.98
C VAL A 121 -15.89 -2.35 11.86
N GLY A 122 -14.94 -3.21 12.21
CA GLY A 122 -14.23 -4.06 11.27
C GLY A 122 -13.12 -4.83 11.95
N GLY A 123 -12.49 -5.75 11.23
CA GLY A 123 -11.38 -6.53 11.77
C GLY A 123 -10.71 -7.45 10.78
N ILE A 124 -9.62 -8.04 11.25
CA ILE A 124 -8.88 -9.09 10.55
C ILE A 124 -8.81 -10.30 11.47
N THR A 125 -9.28 -11.45 10.98
CA THR A 125 -9.04 -12.76 11.62
C THR A 125 -7.87 -13.43 10.93
N TYR A 126 -6.89 -13.85 11.71
CA TYR A 126 -5.67 -14.49 11.23
C TYR A 126 -5.28 -15.68 12.10
N ARG A 127 -4.52 -16.61 11.53
CA ARG A 127 -3.98 -17.79 12.21
C ARG A 127 -2.45 -17.77 12.13
N PRO A 128 -1.75 -17.59 13.25
CA PRO A 128 -0.28 -17.59 13.26
C PRO A 128 0.28 -19.03 13.20
N PHE A 129 1.37 -19.18 12.46
CA PHE A 129 2.17 -20.41 12.38
C PHE A 129 3.62 -20.09 12.75
N ASP A 130 3.93 -20.09 14.05
CA ASP A 130 5.24 -19.62 14.56
C ASP A 130 6.42 -20.38 13.96
N LYS A 131 6.32 -21.71 13.84
CA LYS A 131 7.37 -22.55 13.21
C LYS A 131 7.58 -22.20 11.74
N GLY A 132 6.50 -21.83 11.04
CA GLY A 132 6.54 -21.42 9.64
C GLY A 132 6.92 -19.96 9.45
N GLN A 133 7.04 -19.17 10.53
CA GLN A 133 7.24 -17.70 10.53
C GLN A 133 6.26 -16.94 9.61
N PHE A 134 5.06 -17.49 9.43
CA PHE A 134 4.00 -16.87 8.65
C PHE A 134 2.68 -16.88 9.42
N ALA A 135 1.74 -16.02 9.04
CA ALA A 135 0.36 -16.13 9.47
C ALA A 135 -0.58 -16.09 8.27
N GLU A 136 -1.63 -16.88 8.33
CA GLU A 136 -2.71 -16.89 7.36
C GLU A 136 -3.72 -15.79 7.73
N ILE A 137 -3.98 -14.85 6.84
CA ILE A 137 -5.11 -13.94 6.96
C ILE A 137 -6.33 -14.64 6.38
N VAL A 138 -7.28 -14.97 7.26
CA VAL A 138 -8.48 -15.74 6.89
C VAL A 138 -9.60 -14.80 6.47
N PHE A 139 -9.86 -13.75 7.26
CA PHE A 139 -10.90 -12.76 6.97
C PHE A 139 -10.36 -11.35 7.17
N CYS A 140 -10.73 -10.44 6.28
CA CYS A 140 -10.43 -9.02 6.39
C CYS A 140 -11.62 -8.22 5.87
N ALA A 141 -12.30 -7.48 6.74
CA ALA A 141 -13.44 -6.66 6.34
C ALA A 141 -13.64 -5.47 7.27
N VAL A 142 -14.17 -4.39 6.69
CA VAL A 142 -14.65 -3.20 7.41
C VAL A 142 -16.09 -2.98 6.98
N SER A 143 -16.95 -2.59 7.93
CA SER A 143 -18.35 -2.29 7.65
C SER A 143 -18.50 -1.23 6.55
N SER A 144 -19.45 -1.43 5.63
CA SER A 144 -19.60 -0.61 4.40
C SER A 144 -19.78 0.88 4.68
N ASP A 145 -20.51 1.23 5.75
CA ASP A 145 -20.75 2.61 6.20
C ASP A 145 -19.48 3.31 6.71
N GLN A 146 -18.44 2.55 7.02
CA GLN A 146 -17.15 3.03 7.53
C GLN A 146 -16.02 2.84 6.51
N GLN A 147 -16.31 2.32 5.32
CA GLN A 147 -15.31 2.22 4.25
C GLN A 147 -14.88 3.63 3.79
N VAL A 148 -13.74 3.74 3.12
CA VAL A 148 -13.14 5.01 2.62
C VAL A 148 -12.49 5.91 3.69
N LYS A 149 -12.80 5.76 4.99
CA LYS A 149 -12.13 6.50 6.09
C LYS A 149 -10.69 6.07 6.40
N GLY A 150 -10.15 5.14 5.61
CA GLY A 150 -8.79 4.63 5.78
C GLY A 150 -8.60 3.61 6.91
N TYR A 151 -9.69 3.12 7.53
CA TYR A 151 -9.64 2.12 8.60
C TYR A 151 -8.93 0.83 8.19
N GLY A 152 -9.14 0.33 6.96
CA GLY A 152 -8.49 -0.91 6.50
C GLY A 152 -6.96 -0.83 6.50
N ALA A 153 -6.40 0.25 5.95
CA ALA A 153 -4.96 0.48 5.95
C ALA A 153 -4.39 0.68 7.37
N HIS A 154 -5.16 1.36 8.23
CA HIS A 154 -4.78 1.57 9.64
C HIS A 154 -4.78 0.25 10.42
N LEU A 155 -5.80 -0.58 10.21
CA LEU A 155 -5.94 -1.92 10.79
C LEU A 155 -4.81 -2.86 10.36
N MET A 156 -4.45 -2.86 9.08
CA MET A 156 -3.33 -3.66 8.58
C MET A 156 -1.99 -3.19 9.18
N SER A 157 -1.83 -1.88 9.38
CA SER A 157 -0.62 -1.33 10.02
C SER A 157 -0.52 -1.75 11.48
N HIS A 158 -1.63 -1.70 12.22
CA HIS A 158 -1.75 -2.24 13.58
C HIS A 158 -1.45 -3.73 13.63
N LEU A 159 -2.02 -4.53 12.72
CA LEU A 159 -1.77 -5.96 12.64
C LEU A 159 -0.29 -6.27 12.43
N LYS A 160 0.36 -5.60 11.48
CA LYS A 160 1.79 -5.79 11.18
C LYS A 160 2.66 -5.45 12.38
N ASP A 161 2.42 -4.30 13.01
CA ASP A 161 3.20 -3.87 14.17
C ASP A 161 2.97 -4.78 15.38
N TYR A 162 1.72 -5.22 15.61
CA TYR A 162 1.38 -6.16 16.67
C TYR A 162 2.07 -7.51 16.48
N VAL A 163 1.88 -8.15 15.32
CA VAL A 163 2.43 -9.49 15.04
C VAL A 163 3.95 -9.48 15.10
N LYS A 164 4.60 -8.44 14.57
CA LYS A 164 6.06 -8.28 14.67
C LYS A 164 6.56 -8.10 16.09
N ALA A 165 5.77 -7.47 16.97
CA ALA A 165 6.16 -7.24 18.35
C ALA A 165 5.93 -8.46 19.25
N THR A 166 4.92 -9.29 18.93
CA THR A 166 4.49 -10.40 19.79
C THR A 166 4.89 -11.78 19.30
N SER A 167 5.39 -11.93 18.07
CA SER A 167 5.70 -13.23 17.48
C SER A 167 6.91 -13.18 16.53
N GLN A 168 7.34 -14.34 16.04
CA GLN A 168 8.40 -14.46 15.03
C GLN A 168 7.87 -14.39 13.59
N VAL A 169 6.57 -14.15 13.41
CA VAL A 169 5.93 -14.11 12.10
C VAL A 169 6.42 -12.87 11.33
N MET A 170 6.94 -13.11 10.12
CA MET A 170 7.43 -12.07 9.20
C MET A 170 6.70 -12.06 7.86
N HIS A 171 5.86 -13.07 7.60
CA HIS A 171 5.13 -13.21 6.36
C HIS A 171 3.62 -13.35 6.61
N PHE A 172 2.81 -12.69 5.79
CA PHE A 172 1.38 -12.98 5.71
C PHE A 172 1.06 -13.67 4.39
N LEU A 173 0.24 -14.70 4.48
CA LEU A 173 -0.37 -15.36 3.33
C LEU A 173 -1.88 -15.17 3.40
N THR A 174 -2.51 -14.94 2.25
CA THR A 174 -3.96 -14.75 2.16
C THR A 174 -4.45 -15.22 0.81
N TYR A 175 -5.66 -15.77 0.76
CA TYR A 175 -6.42 -15.85 -0.49
C TYR A 175 -7.28 -14.60 -0.60
N ALA A 176 -7.05 -13.81 -1.65
CA ALA A 176 -7.79 -12.58 -1.93
C ALA A 176 -8.81 -12.83 -3.05
N ASP A 177 -10.05 -12.40 -2.84
CA ASP A 177 -11.01 -12.27 -3.95
C ASP A 177 -10.52 -11.16 -4.91
N ASN A 178 -10.95 -11.21 -6.16
CA ASN A 178 -10.50 -10.30 -7.23
C ASN A 178 -10.72 -8.83 -6.87
N TYR A 179 -11.82 -8.50 -6.19
CA TYR A 179 -12.12 -7.16 -5.70
C TYR A 179 -11.17 -6.67 -4.59
N ALA A 180 -10.52 -7.58 -3.86
CA ALA A 180 -9.64 -7.26 -2.74
C ALA A 180 -8.15 -7.20 -3.14
N ILE A 181 -7.77 -7.71 -4.32
CA ILE A 181 -6.38 -7.72 -4.79
C ILE A 181 -5.77 -6.31 -4.75
N GLY A 182 -6.50 -5.29 -5.21
CA GLY A 182 -6.03 -3.90 -5.19
C GLY A 182 -5.77 -3.36 -3.77
N TYR A 183 -6.57 -3.79 -2.78
CA TYR A 183 -6.34 -3.45 -1.37
C TYR A 183 -5.06 -4.12 -0.87
N PHE A 184 -4.91 -5.44 -1.07
CA PHE A 184 -3.74 -6.19 -0.62
C PHE A 184 -2.45 -5.72 -1.32
N LYS A 185 -2.47 -5.44 -2.62
CA LYS A 185 -1.35 -4.81 -3.35
C LYS A 185 -0.91 -3.50 -2.67
N LYS A 186 -1.85 -2.61 -2.32
CA LYS A 186 -1.57 -1.37 -1.57
C LYS A 186 -1.01 -1.61 -0.17
N GLN A 187 -1.33 -2.74 0.44
CA GLN A 187 -0.76 -3.17 1.73
C GLN A 187 0.57 -3.92 1.57
N GLY A 188 1.17 -3.98 0.37
CA GLY A 188 2.46 -4.64 0.15
C GLY A 188 2.36 -6.15 0.03
N PHE A 189 1.22 -6.67 -0.42
CA PHE A 189 1.10 -8.06 -0.87
C PHE A 189 1.43 -8.18 -2.36
N THR A 190 2.03 -9.30 -2.75
CA THR A 190 2.31 -9.68 -4.14
C THR A 190 1.69 -11.04 -4.46
N LYS A 191 1.40 -11.30 -5.74
CA LYS A 191 0.97 -12.62 -6.23
C LYS A 191 2.15 -13.63 -6.20
N GLU A 192 3.38 -13.13 -6.19
CA GLU A 192 4.59 -13.96 -6.17
C GLU A 192 4.86 -14.50 -4.75
N ILE A 193 4.75 -15.82 -4.59
CA ILE A 193 5.00 -16.49 -3.31
C ILE A 193 6.45 -16.91 -3.23
N THR A 194 7.26 -16.12 -2.53
CA THR A 194 8.69 -16.39 -2.31
C THR A 194 8.93 -17.30 -1.10
N LEU A 195 7.93 -17.51 -0.25
CA LEU A 195 8.01 -18.45 0.87
C LEU A 195 8.02 -19.90 0.35
N GLU A 196 8.97 -20.69 0.83
CA GLU A 196 9.13 -22.09 0.43
C GLU A 196 7.83 -22.90 0.63
N LYS A 197 7.40 -23.63 -0.41
CA LYS A 197 6.14 -24.39 -0.41
C LYS A 197 6.00 -25.33 0.80
N SER A 198 7.09 -25.99 1.21
CA SER A 198 7.11 -26.91 2.36
C SER A 198 6.68 -26.25 3.68
N ARG A 199 6.81 -24.91 3.80
CA ARG A 199 6.49 -24.15 5.01
C ARG A 199 5.00 -23.84 5.15
N TRP A 200 4.24 -23.78 4.05
CA TRP A 200 2.86 -23.28 4.06
C TRP A 200 1.85 -24.18 3.33
N MET A 201 2.31 -24.98 2.37
CA MET A 201 1.46 -25.88 1.60
C MET A 201 0.85 -26.94 2.53
N GLY A 202 -0.48 -27.09 2.49
CA GLY A 202 -1.24 -27.97 3.38
C GLY A 202 -1.59 -27.37 4.75
N TYR A 203 -1.04 -26.20 5.11
CA TYR A 203 -1.37 -25.50 6.36
C TYR A 203 -2.49 -24.47 6.17
N ILE A 204 -2.46 -23.74 5.05
CA ILE A 204 -3.46 -22.74 4.70
C ILE A 204 -4.65 -23.38 3.96
N LYS A 205 -5.79 -22.71 3.96
CA LYS A 205 -6.98 -23.15 3.23
C LYS A 205 -7.00 -22.58 1.82
N ASP A 206 -7.24 -23.46 0.85
CA ASP A 206 -7.45 -23.07 -0.53
C ASP A 206 -8.92 -22.64 -0.70
N TYR A 207 -9.12 -21.46 -1.27
CA TYR A 207 -10.45 -20.93 -1.57
C TYR A 207 -10.63 -20.87 -3.08
N GLU A 208 -11.68 -21.53 -3.58
CA GLU A 208 -12.03 -21.51 -4.99
C GLU A 208 -12.26 -20.08 -5.48
N GLY A 209 -11.59 -19.70 -6.58
CA GLY A 209 -11.65 -18.35 -7.14
C GLY A 209 -10.87 -17.28 -6.36
N GLY A 210 -10.13 -17.64 -5.31
CA GLY A 210 -9.22 -16.74 -4.62
C GLY A 210 -7.82 -16.74 -5.25
N THR A 211 -7.17 -15.58 -5.30
CA THR A 211 -5.76 -15.47 -5.67
C THR A 211 -4.90 -15.50 -4.41
N ILE A 212 -3.95 -16.43 -4.32
CA ILE A 212 -2.98 -16.45 -3.22
C ILE A 212 -2.06 -15.23 -3.32
N MET A 213 -1.83 -14.57 -2.19
CA MET A 213 -0.94 -13.41 -2.11
C MET A 213 -0.07 -13.46 -0.85
N GLN A 214 1.17 -13.01 -0.97
CA GLN A 214 2.15 -12.93 0.10
C GLN A 214 2.52 -11.48 0.44
N CYS A 215 2.57 -11.14 1.73
CA CYS A 215 3.22 -9.93 2.22
C CYS A 215 4.43 -10.30 3.07
N SER A 216 5.62 -9.83 2.67
CA SER A 216 6.83 -9.92 3.48
C SER A 216 7.04 -8.61 4.24
N MET A 217 7.01 -8.67 5.58
CA MET A 217 7.14 -7.48 6.40
C MET A 217 8.58 -6.96 6.43
N VAL A 218 8.74 -5.64 6.48
CA VAL A 218 10.07 -5.01 6.56
C VAL A 218 10.50 -4.98 8.03
N PRO A 219 11.66 -5.54 8.41
CA PRO A 219 12.04 -5.72 9.82
C PRO A 219 12.14 -4.42 10.62
N LYS A 220 12.81 -3.40 10.07
CA LYS A 220 13.19 -2.19 10.83
C LYS A 220 12.11 -1.10 10.92
N ILE A 221 10.94 -1.29 10.33
CA ILE A 221 9.90 -0.25 10.28
C ILE A 221 8.78 -0.52 11.29
N ARG A 222 8.23 0.57 11.82
CA ARG A 222 6.92 0.60 12.47
C ARG A 222 5.90 1.11 11.46
N TYR A 223 4.97 0.27 11.05
CA TYR A 223 4.00 0.55 9.99
C TYR A 223 3.07 1.72 10.35
N LEU A 224 2.68 1.88 11.62
CA LEU A 224 1.90 3.04 12.08
C LEU A 224 2.63 4.38 11.86
N GLU A 225 3.97 4.37 11.90
CA GLU A 225 4.81 5.56 11.67
C GLU A 225 5.35 5.65 10.23
N SER A 226 5.02 4.69 9.37
CA SER A 226 5.58 4.58 8.02
C SER A 226 5.36 5.85 7.19
N ARG A 227 4.16 6.44 7.26
CA ARG A 227 3.84 7.69 6.56
C ARG A 227 4.73 8.84 7.01
N ARG A 228 4.99 8.96 8.32
CA ARG A 228 5.83 10.00 8.88
C ARG A 228 7.30 9.78 8.52
N MET A 229 7.76 8.53 8.54
CA MET A 229 9.09 8.14 8.10
C MET A 229 9.30 8.49 6.61
N LEU A 230 8.37 8.13 5.73
CA LEU A 230 8.44 8.43 4.30
C LEU A 230 8.45 9.94 4.04
N LEU A 231 7.65 10.73 4.78
CA LEU A 231 7.66 12.19 4.66
C LEU A 231 9.02 12.77 5.06
N LYS A 232 9.63 12.27 6.15
CA LYS A 232 10.99 12.68 6.56
C LYS A 232 12.04 12.32 5.51
N GLN A 233 11.97 11.11 4.95
CA GLN A 233 12.88 10.66 3.90
C GLN A 233 12.73 11.53 2.63
N LYS A 234 11.50 11.82 2.22
CA LYS A 234 11.20 12.72 1.10
C LYS A 234 11.78 14.12 1.34
N GLU A 235 11.61 14.68 2.53
CA GLU A 235 12.16 16.01 2.82
C GLU A 235 13.68 16.01 2.95
N CYS A 236 14.30 14.93 3.41
CA CYS A 236 15.76 14.77 3.38
C CYS A 236 16.29 14.79 1.92
N ALA A 237 15.66 14.01 1.04
CA ALA A 237 15.98 14.01 -0.38
C ALA A 237 15.76 15.39 -1.01
N ASN A 238 14.62 16.03 -0.73
CA ASN A 238 14.33 17.38 -1.21
C ASN A 238 15.31 18.42 -0.68
N ALA A 239 15.77 18.33 0.57
CA ALA A 239 16.77 19.24 1.11
C ALA A 239 18.11 19.11 0.36
N LYS A 240 18.53 17.87 0.07
CA LYS A 240 19.73 17.63 -0.74
C LYS A 240 19.57 18.14 -2.18
N ILE A 241 18.40 17.91 -2.79
CA ILE A 241 18.07 18.44 -4.11
C ILE A 241 18.13 19.97 -4.09
N ARG A 242 17.48 20.65 -3.14
CA ARG A 242 17.49 22.13 -3.04
C ARG A 242 18.90 22.71 -2.83
N ALA A 243 19.81 21.97 -2.22
CA ALA A 243 21.19 22.41 -2.02
C ALA A 243 22.03 22.43 -3.30
N VAL A 244 21.64 21.66 -4.33
CA VAL A 244 22.39 21.51 -5.60
C VAL A 244 21.60 22.08 -6.77
N SER A 245 20.29 21.84 -6.78
CA SER A 245 19.37 22.23 -7.84
C SER A 245 18.98 23.70 -7.74
N LYS A 246 18.99 24.37 -8.88
CA LYS A 246 18.46 25.74 -9.05
C LYS A 246 17.05 25.74 -9.65
N SER A 247 16.37 24.59 -9.72
CA SER A 247 15.05 24.46 -10.36
C SER A 247 13.94 25.29 -9.71
N TYR A 248 14.13 25.80 -8.49
CA TYR A 248 13.19 26.71 -7.83
C TYR A 248 13.30 28.17 -8.31
N GLN A 249 14.32 28.50 -9.10
CA GLN A 249 14.48 29.83 -9.68
C GLN A 249 13.46 30.00 -10.82
N VAL A 250 12.52 30.92 -10.62
CA VAL A 250 11.56 31.29 -11.65
C VAL A 250 12.21 32.33 -12.55
N HIS A 251 12.40 31.98 -13.82
CA HIS A 251 12.94 32.89 -14.83
C HIS A 251 11.80 33.64 -15.53
N PRO A 252 11.94 34.95 -15.80
CA PRO A 252 10.94 35.70 -16.56
C PRO A 252 10.88 35.19 -18.01
N PRO A 253 9.76 35.41 -18.72
CA PRO A 253 9.66 35.05 -20.12
C PRO A 253 10.71 35.81 -20.96
N PRO A 254 11.21 35.21 -22.06
CA PRO A 254 12.09 35.88 -23.00
C PRO A 254 11.54 37.24 -23.47
N GLN A 255 12.39 38.27 -23.50
CA GLN A 255 12.01 39.63 -23.91
C GLN A 255 11.40 39.68 -25.33
N GLN A 256 11.77 38.73 -26.19
CA GLN A 256 11.26 38.59 -27.55
C GLN A 256 9.74 38.34 -27.58
N TRP A 257 9.17 37.81 -26.51
CA TRP A 257 7.73 37.56 -26.37
C TRP A 257 6.98 38.69 -25.65
N ALA A 258 7.68 39.76 -25.23
CA ALA A 258 7.06 40.86 -24.47
C ALA A 258 5.94 41.61 -25.24
N LYS A 259 5.98 41.57 -26.58
CA LYS A 259 4.96 42.17 -27.46
C LYS A 259 3.78 41.24 -27.77
N GLY A 260 3.72 40.05 -27.15
CA GLY A 260 2.66 39.06 -27.38
C GLY A 260 2.88 38.15 -28.60
N GLU A 261 3.88 38.42 -29.45
CA GLU A 261 4.28 37.53 -30.54
C GLU A 261 5.19 36.40 -30.03
N VAL A 262 4.66 35.19 -29.90
CA VAL A 262 5.43 34.00 -29.51
C VAL A 262 6.09 33.39 -30.74
N LYS A 263 7.35 33.76 -31.01
CA LYS A 263 8.19 33.14 -32.04
C LYS A 263 9.08 32.06 -31.43
N ALA A 264 9.39 31.02 -32.19
CA ALA A 264 10.29 29.95 -31.76
C ALA A 264 11.69 30.53 -31.43
N ILE A 265 12.25 30.10 -30.30
CA ILE A 265 13.58 30.49 -29.81
C ILE A 265 14.39 29.21 -29.68
N ASP A 266 15.66 29.24 -30.11
CA ASP A 266 16.59 28.15 -29.83
C ASP A 266 16.81 28.03 -28.31
N PRO A 267 16.42 26.92 -27.66
CA PRO A 267 16.53 26.76 -26.22
C PRO A 267 17.97 26.88 -25.70
N LEU A 268 18.98 26.57 -26.52
CA LEU A 268 20.40 26.66 -26.12
C LEU A 268 20.91 28.10 -26.00
N THR A 269 20.17 29.07 -26.57
CA THR A 269 20.47 30.50 -26.40
C THR A 269 20.08 31.02 -25.01
N ILE A 270 19.22 30.31 -24.29
CA ILE A 270 18.78 30.68 -22.94
C ILE A 270 19.80 30.13 -21.92
N PRO A 271 20.57 30.98 -21.22
CA PRO A 271 21.66 30.51 -20.35
C PRO A 271 21.20 29.53 -19.26
N ALA A 272 19.99 29.71 -18.73
CA ALA A 272 19.42 28.81 -17.72
C ALA A 272 19.14 27.40 -18.26
N ILE A 273 18.66 27.29 -19.50
CA ILE A 273 18.40 25.99 -20.17
C ILE A 273 19.73 25.33 -20.55
N LYS A 274 20.68 26.10 -21.09
CA LYS A 274 22.01 25.59 -21.38
C LYS A 274 22.71 25.03 -20.12
N ASN A 275 22.62 25.76 -19.01
CA ASN A 275 23.25 25.38 -17.74
C ASN A 275 22.54 24.22 -17.02
N SER A 276 21.30 23.89 -17.38
CA SER A 276 20.60 22.72 -16.81
C SER A 276 21.08 21.40 -17.42
N GLY A 277 21.90 21.44 -18.48
CA GLY A 277 22.30 20.26 -19.25
C GLY A 277 21.19 19.76 -20.18
N TRP A 278 20.17 20.59 -20.44
CA TRP A 278 19.09 20.25 -21.35
C TRP A 278 19.64 19.92 -22.75
N SER A 279 19.08 18.90 -23.37
CA SER A 279 19.32 18.55 -24.76
C SER A 279 18.01 18.26 -25.48
N PRO A 280 17.95 18.47 -26.81
CA PRO A 280 16.77 18.11 -27.60
C PRO A 280 16.34 16.65 -27.42
N VAL A 281 17.31 15.74 -27.30
CA VAL A 281 17.04 14.31 -27.07
C VAL A 281 16.37 14.05 -25.72
N MET A 282 16.79 14.75 -24.66
CA MET A 282 16.15 14.62 -23.34
C MET A 282 14.70 15.15 -23.35
N ASP A 283 14.45 16.23 -24.08
CA ASP A 283 13.12 16.82 -24.25
C ASP A 283 12.18 15.90 -25.03
N GLU A 284 12.67 15.30 -26.11
CA GLU A 284 11.94 14.31 -26.90
C GLU A 284 11.57 13.08 -26.05
N LEU A 285 12.53 12.55 -25.28
CA LEU A 285 12.29 11.45 -24.34
C LEU A 285 11.30 11.81 -23.23
N ALA A 286 11.33 13.05 -22.72
CA ALA A 286 10.41 13.50 -21.67
C ALA A 286 8.99 13.73 -22.18
N ARG A 287 8.84 14.09 -23.46
CA ARG A 287 7.54 14.25 -24.14
C ARG A 287 7.00 12.94 -24.69
N ALA A 288 7.85 11.94 -24.87
CA ALA A 288 7.42 10.61 -25.29
C ALA A 288 6.37 10.09 -24.28
N PRO A 289 5.16 9.74 -24.75
CA PRO A 289 4.18 9.11 -23.88
C PRO A 289 4.80 7.85 -23.28
N ARG A 290 4.70 7.69 -21.96
CA ARG A 290 5.25 6.51 -21.28
C ARG A 290 4.64 5.20 -21.82
N HIS A 291 3.38 5.27 -22.22
CA HIS A 291 2.60 4.16 -22.74
C HIS A 291 1.90 4.59 -24.02
N GLY A 292 1.56 3.61 -24.87
CA GLY A 292 0.80 3.85 -26.11
C GLY A 292 -0.58 4.47 -25.87
N PRO A 293 -1.20 5.08 -26.90
CA PRO A 293 -2.48 5.80 -26.77
C PRO A 293 -3.62 4.90 -26.25
N ASN A 294 -3.57 3.60 -26.55
CA ASN A 294 -4.58 2.62 -26.17
C ASN A 294 -4.34 1.98 -24.80
N TYR A 295 -3.23 2.29 -24.11
CA TYR A 295 -2.80 1.54 -22.93
C TYR A 295 -3.91 1.42 -21.87
N ASN A 296 -4.51 2.54 -21.46
CA ASN A 296 -5.55 2.52 -20.43
C ASN A 296 -6.82 1.79 -20.89
N ALA A 297 -7.21 1.94 -22.16
CA ALA A 297 -8.38 1.24 -22.70
C ALA A 297 -8.15 -0.28 -22.72
N LEU A 298 -6.95 -0.73 -23.10
CA LEU A 298 -6.55 -2.13 -23.07
C LEU A 298 -6.49 -2.67 -21.64
N LEU A 299 -5.95 -1.89 -20.70
CA LEU A 299 -5.95 -2.23 -19.28
C LEU A 299 -7.38 -2.43 -18.75
N HIS A 300 -8.30 -1.54 -19.11
CA HIS A 300 -9.70 -1.63 -18.71
C HIS A 300 -10.38 -2.89 -19.28
N LEU A 301 -10.21 -3.15 -20.58
CA LEU A 301 -10.74 -4.36 -21.22
C LEU A 301 -10.20 -5.64 -20.55
N LEU A 302 -8.89 -5.70 -20.29
CA LEU A 302 -8.28 -6.85 -19.65
C LEU A 302 -8.80 -7.05 -18.22
N ASN A 303 -8.94 -5.98 -17.44
CA ASN A 303 -9.51 -6.04 -16.10
C ASN A 303 -10.99 -6.50 -16.13
N ASP A 304 -11.78 -6.04 -17.09
CA ASP A 304 -13.18 -6.47 -17.24
C ASP A 304 -13.26 -7.98 -17.55
N MET A 305 -12.37 -8.47 -18.42
CA MET A 305 -12.25 -9.90 -18.70
C MET A 305 -11.84 -10.69 -17.44
N GLN A 306 -10.78 -10.26 -16.73
CA GLN A 306 -10.32 -10.91 -15.51
C GLN A 306 -11.38 -10.93 -14.39
N ASN A 307 -12.24 -9.92 -14.31
CA ASN A 307 -13.29 -9.86 -13.29
C ASN A 307 -14.58 -10.58 -13.68
N ASN A 308 -14.68 -11.11 -14.89
CA ASN A 308 -15.85 -11.85 -15.33
C ASN A 308 -15.96 -13.21 -14.62
N SER A 309 -17.17 -13.62 -14.26
CA SER A 309 -17.41 -14.92 -13.59
C SER A 309 -17.03 -16.14 -14.46
N ASN A 310 -16.90 -15.98 -15.77
CA ASN A 310 -16.48 -17.04 -16.69
C ASN A 310 -14.96 -17.05 -16.94
N ALA A 311 -14.18 -16.19 -16.29
CA ALA A 311 -12.73 -16.12 -16.47
C ALA A 311 -11.92 -17.08 -15.61
N TRP A 312 -12.57 -17.79 -14.66
CA TRP A 312 -11.90 -18.68 -13.71
C TRP A 312 -10.90 -19.69 -14.31
N PRO A 313 -11.10 -20.30 -15.50
CA PRO A 313 -10.14 -21.27 -16.03
C PRO A 313 -9.01 -20.61 -16.83
N PHE A 314 -9.09 -19.30 -17.07
CA PHE A 314 -8.16 -18.55 -17.91
C PHE A 314 -7.33 -17.53 -17.10
N GLN A 315 -7.50 -17.50 -15.77
CA GLN A 315 -6.80 -16.54 -14.91
C GLN A 315 -5.29 -16.76 -14.85
N GLN A 316 -4.85 -18.01 -15.03
CA GLN A 316 -3.47 -18.46 -14.86
C GLN A 316 -3.12 -19.44 -15.98
N PRO A 317 -1.82 -19.64 -16.28
CA PRO A 317 -1.37 -20.69 -17.18
C PRO A 317 -1.85 -22.07 -16.70
N VAL A 318 -2.18 -22.95 -17.65
CA VAL A 318 -2.56 -24.33 -17.32
C VAL A 318 -1.40 -25.04 -16.63
N ASN A 319 -1.64 -25.65 -15.47
CA ASN A 319 -0.57 -26.32 -14.73
C ASN A 319 -0.17 -27.63 -15.43
N LYS A 320 1.07 -27.71 -15.93
CA LYS A 320 1.63 -28.90 -16.60
C LYS A 320 1.64 -30.15 -15.72
N ASP A 321 1.69 -29.98 -14.39
CA ASP A 321 1.75 -31.09 -13.45
C ASP A 321 0.33 -31.66 -13.18
N GLU A 322 -0.72 -30.88 -13.44
CA GLU A 322 -2.12 -31.29 -13.32
C GLU A 322 -2.71 -31.78 -14.65
N VAL A 323 -2.28 -31.17 -15.76
CA VAL A 323 -2.74 -31.50 -17.11
C VAL A 323 -1.54 -31.87 -17.99
N LEU A 324 -1.15 -33.15 -17.90
CA LEU A 324 0.14 -33.66 -18.40
C LEU A 324 0.33 -33.50 -19.91
N ASP A 325 -0.73 -33.69 -20.70
CA ASP A 325 -0.70 -33.68 -22.18
C ASP A 325 -1.03 -32.30 -22.78
N TYR A 326 -1.34 -31.29 -21.96
CA TYR A 326 -1.83 -29.99 -22.45
C TYR A 326 -0.85 -29.33 -23.41
N TYR A 327 0.43 -29.26 -23.02
CA TYR A 327 1.49 -28.62 -23.81
C TYR A 327 1.98 -29.47 -25.00
N ASP A 328 1.58 -30.75 -25.06
CA ASP A 328 1.78 -31.58 -26.24
C ASP A 328 0.75 -31.26 -27.32
N VAL A 329 -0.47 -30.86 -26.93
CA VAL A 329 -1.57 -30.51 -27.83
C VAL A 329 -1.59 -29.02 -28.20
N ILE A 330 -1.34 -28.15 -27.22
CA ILE A 330 -1.37 -26.69 -27.34
C ILE A 330 0.06 -26.15 -27.42
N LYS A 331 0.41 -25.58 -28.58
CA LYS A 331 1.77 -25.12 -28.88
C LYS A 331 2.02 -23.66 -28.53
N GLU A 332 0.97 -22.85 -28.53
CA GLU A 332 1.03 -21.43 -28.19
C GLU A 332 0.07 -21.17 -27.03
N PRO A 333 0.44 -21.53 -25.79
CA PRO A 333 -0.41 -21.30 -24.62
C PRO A 333 -0.58 -19.81 -24.35
N MET A 334 -1.75 -19.41 -23.85
CA MET A 334 -2.04 -18.05 -23.44
C MET A 334 -3.07 -18.05 -22.30
N ASP A 335 -3.00 -17.04 -21.45
CA ASP A 335 -3.88 -16.83 -20.29
C ASP A 335 -3.91 -15.35 -19.88
N LEU A 336 -4.86 -14.97 -19.04
CA LEU A 336 -5.09 -13.58 -18.67
C LEU A 336 -3.99 -12.98 -17.78
N ALA A 337 -3.22 -13.79 -17.05
CA ALA A 337 -2.08 -13.28 -16.27
C ALA A 337 -0.87 -13.02 -17.17
N THR A 338 -0.62 -13.89 -18.15
CA THR A 338 0.40 -13.65 -19.19
C THR A 338 0.05 -12.39 -20.00
N MET A 339 -1.23 -12.19 -20.33
CA MET A 339 -1.68 -10.94 -20.96
C MET A 339 -1.47 -9.71 -20.07
N GLU A 340 -1.72 -9.80 -18.75
CA GLU A 340 -1.45 -8.70 -17.78
C GLU A 340 0.05 -8.33 -17.81
N GLU A 341 0.94 -9.32 -17.76
CA GLU A 341 2.39 -9.10 -17.82
C GLU A 341 2.84 -8.49 -19.15
N LYS A 342 2.32 -8.98 -20.28
CA LYS A 342 2.63 -8.41 -21.61
C LYS A 342 2.18 -6.96 -21.71
N HIS A 343 1.01 -6.65 -21.17
CA HIS A 343 0.47 -5.29 -21.16
C HIS A 343 1.32 -4.35 -20.30
N GLU A 344 1.73 -4.75 -19.09
CA GLU A 344 2.60 -3.95 -18.21
C GLU A 344 3.98 -3.64 -18.84
N LYS A 345 4.41 -4.44 -19.81
CA LYS A 345 5.65 -4.28 -20.58
C LYS A 345 5.45 -3.56 -21.93
N ASP A 346 4.29 -2.95 -22.17
CA ASP A 346 3.94 -2.26 -23.41
C ASP A 346 4.03 -3.16 -24.68
N LEU A 347 3.78 -4.47 -24.55
CA LEU A 347 3.84 -5.43 -25.66
C LEU A 347 2.53 -5.52 -26.49
N TYR A 348 1.60 -4.60 -26.28
CA TYR A 348 0.37 -4.45 -27.08
C TYR A 348 0.30 -3.05 -27.68
N PRO A 349 1.05 -2.78 -28.77
CA PRO A 349 1.05 -1.47 -29.41
C PRO A 349 -0.30 -1.15 -30.05
N THR A 350 -1.06 -2.16 -30.50
CA THR A 350 -2.41 -1.99 -31.05
C THR A 350 -3.45 -2.85 -30.33
N PRO A 351 -4.74 -2.48 -30.39
CA PRO A 351 -5.81 -3.30 -29.82
C PRO A 351 -5.87 -4.71 -30.41
N GLU A 352 -5.53 -4.85 -31.69
CA GLU A 352 -5.53 -6.14 -32.40
C GLU A 352 -4.53 -7.13 -31.80
N ASP A 353 -3.40 -6.65 -31.24
CA ASP A 353 -2.42 -7.52 -30.60
C ASP A 353 -2.96 -8.13 -29.30
N LEU A 354 -3.68 -7.35 -28.50
CA LEU A 354 -4.35 -7.86 -27.29
C LEU A 354 -5.50 -8.80 -27.66
N ILE A 355 -6.30 -8.43 -28.67
CA ILE A 355 -7.41 -9.26 -29.17
C ILE A 355 -6.88 -10.61 -29.70
N ARG A 356 -5.74 -10.62 -30.37
CA ARG A 356 -5.11 -11.86 -30.86
C ARG A 356 -4.81 -12.83 -29.73
N ASP A 357 -4.18 -12.35 -28.65
CA ASP A 357 -3.89 -13.17 -27.47
C ASP A 357 -5.17 -13.60 -26.74
N ALA A 358 -6.16 -12.71 -26.61
CA ALA A 358 -7.45 -13.07 -26.02
C ALA A 358 -8.16 -14.17 -26.81
N LYS A 359 -8.16 -14.09 -28.15
CA LYS A 359 -8.70 -15.14 -29.01
C LYS A 359 -7.93 -16.45 -28.87
N LEU A 360 -6.61 -16.39 -28.74
CA LEU A 360 -5.77 -17.56 -28.53
C LEU A 360 -6.17 -18.33 -27.26
N ILE A 361 -6.55 -17.64 -26.17
CA ILE A 361 -7.12 -18.29 -24.97
C ILE A 361 -8.35 -19.13 -25.34
N PHE A 362 -9.31 -18.54 -26.06
CA PHE A 362 -10.57 -19.19 -26.39
C PHE A 362 -10.41 -20.32 -27.40
N ASP A 363 -9.57 -20.13 -28.41
CA ASP A 363 -9.28 -21.11 -29.45
C ASP A 363 -8.52 -22.30 -28.89
N ASN A 364 -7.52 -22.08 -28.03
CA ASN A 364 -6.83 -23.15 -27.32
C ASN A 364 -7.79 -23.93 -26.41
N CYS A 365 -8.68 -23.22 -25.71
CA CYS A 365 -9.68 -23.86 -24.86
C CYS A 365 -10.59 -24.80 -25.68
N ARG A 366 -11.09 -24.34 -26.84
CA ARG A 366 -11.94 -25.15 -27.73
C ARG A 366 -11.18 -26.27 -28.43
N LYS A 367 -9.91 -26.08 -28.74
CA LYS A 367 -9.05 -27.11 -29.34
C LYS A 367 -8.80 -28.27 -28.38
N TYR A 368 -8.57 -27.97 -27.09
CA TYR A 368 -8.25 -28.98 -26.09
C TYR A 368 -9.51 -29.59 -25.45
N ASN A 369 -10.57 -28.81 -25.24
CA ASN A 369 -11.77 -29.25 -24.52
C ASN A 369 -12.97 -29.46 -25.44
N ASN A 370 -13.77 -30.50 -25.16
CA ASN A 370 -15.05 -30.72 -25.84
C ASN A 370 -16.05 -29.57 -25.56
N GLU A 371 -16.89 -29.23 -26.54
CA GLU A 371 -17.86 -28.11 -26.48
C GLU A 371 -18.86 -28.22 -25.31
N SER A 372 -19.17 -29.43 -24.87
CA SER A 372 -20.10 -29.68 -23.75
C SER A 372 -19.51 -29.31 -22.38
N THR A 373 -18.18 -29.18 -22.29
CA THR A 373 -17.46 -28.94 -21.03
C THR A 373 -17.76 -27.55 -20.43
N PRO A 374 -17.66 -27.41 -19.10
CA PRO A 374 -17.71 -26.10 -18.46
C PRO A 374 -16.67 -25.11 -19.01
N TYR A 375 -15.49 -25.59 -19.37
CA TYR A 375 -14.39 -24.79 -19.95
C TYR A 375 -14.76 -24.17 -21.29
N ALA A 376 -15.23 -24.97 -22.25
CA ALA A 376 -15.65 -24.47 -23.56
C ALA A 376 -16.84 -23.48 -23.45
N LYS A 377 -17.79 -23.76 -22.55
CA LYS A 377 -18.90 -22.84 -22.25
C LYS A 377 -18.41 -21.52 -21.65
N ALA A 378 -17.41 -21.56 -20.77
CA ALA A 378 -16.80 -20.39 -20.18
C ALA A 378 -16.06 -19.55 -21.24
N ALA A 379 -15.28 -20.18 -22.12
CA ALA A 379 -14.61 -19.51 -23.24
C ALA A 379 -15.62 -18.76 -24.13
N ASN A 380 -16.69 -19.44 -24.55
CA ASN A 380 -17.72 -18.85 -25.41
C ASN A 380 -18.49 -17.69 -24.74
N ARG A 381 -18.61 -17.70 -23.41
CA ARG A 381 -19.24 -16.60 -22.66
C ARG A 381 -18.29 -15.43 -22.48
N LEU A 382 -17.03 -15.69 -22.14
CA LEU A 382 -16.02 -14.66 -21.96
C LEU A 382 -15.67 -13.96 -23.27
N GLU A 383 -15.55 -14.71 -24.37
CA GLU A 383 -15.33 -14.15 -25.71
C GLU A 383 -16.46 -13.21 -26.13
N ARG A 384 -17.72 -13.61 -25.94
CA ARG A 384 -18.87 -12.74 -26.21
C ARG A 384 -18.84 -11.47 -25.37
N TYR A 385 -18.47 -11.60 -24.10
CA TYR A 385 -18.34 -10.45 -23.19
C TYR A 385 -17.21 -9.50 -23.63
N MET A 386 -16.05 -10.03 -24.04
CA MET A 386 -14.95 -9.24 -24.61
C MET A 386 -15.44 -8.44 -25.83
N TRP A 387 -16.13 -9.09 -26.78
CA TRP A 387 -16.66 -8.39 -27.96
C TRP A 387 -17.71 -7.34 -27.62
N GLN A 388 -18.53 -7.57 -26.60
CA GLN A 388 -19.45 -6.56 -26.10
C GLN A 388 -18.69 -5.32 -25.59
N ARG A 389 -17.64 -5.53 -24.78
CA ARG A 389 -16.81 -4.44 -24.24
C ARG A 389 -16.06 -3.68 -25.33
N ILE A 390 -15.52 -4.37 -26.33
CA ILE A 390 -14.85 -3.73 -27.46
C ILE A 390 -15.80 -2.81 -28.23
N ARG A 391 -17.06 -3.21 -28.45
CA ARG A 391 -18.06 -2.37 -29.14
C ARG A 391 -18.47 -1.12 -28.36
N GLU A 392 -18.33 -1.14 -27.03
CA GLU A 392 -18.59 0.00 -26.17
C GLU A 392 -17.48 1.07 -26.27
N ILE A 393 -16.34 0.75 -26.88
CA ILE A 393 -15.20 1.65 -27.06
C ILE A 393 -15.33 2.31 -28.45
N PRO A 394 -15.72 3.60 -28.54
CA PRO A 394 -16.01 4.24 -29.81
C PRO A 394 -14.85 4.17 -30.81
N GLU A 395 -13.61 4.30 -30.32
CA GLU A 395 -12.38 4.29 -31.11
C GLU A 395 -12.11 2.94 -31.80
N TRP A 396 -12.65 1.84 -31.28
CA TRP A 396 -12.45 0.48 -31.80
C TRP A 396 -13.72 -0.10 -32.43
N SER A 397 -14.83 0.63 -32.35
CA SER A 397 -16.14 0.20 -32.86
C SER A 397 -16.30 0.36 -34.38
N VAL A 398 -15.31 0.95 -35.06
CA VAL A 398 -15.32 1.28 -36.50
C VAL A 398 -14.25 0.48 -37.24
N SER A 399 -14.46 -0.82 -37.39
CA SER A 399 -13.75 -1.66 -38.38
C SER A 399 -14.52 -2.95 -38.62
#